data_AF-A0A2H5B649-F1
#
_entry.id   AF-A0A2H5B649-F1
#
_cell.length_a   1.000
_cell.length_b   1.000
_cell.length_c   1.000
_cell.angle_alpha   90.00
_cell.angle_beta   90.00
_cell.angle_gamma   90.00
#
_symmetry.space_group_name_H-M   'P 1'
#
loop_
_entity.id
_entity.type
_entity.pdbx_description
1 polymer ?
#
loop_
_entity_poly.entity_id
_entity_poly.type
_entity_poly.pdbx_seq_one_letter_code
_entity_poly.pdbx_strand_id
1 'polypeptide(L)'
;MRTVFRRPTAARPAALLAALLGLLLLLASPASAAGGVDEASKALKKSQVYVDPAMTSRFSQAQADALAKRIEDADKPVFIAVLPSGPQYPPKTVAADLRAKTGITGLYGIWLGDQFKAFADRQVVSPNAATNMAGSAFRSHPGDIGATLDDFVGQATKIAKGKGVSGGGFSAALIIVPVVILALAGGGVFLLFRRAKKRREEKARAELTQLRTVVDEDITAFGEELDRLDFQPGAASADDAQRADYSKALESYEQAKQAMDAAKQPTDVTAVTEALAEGRYALAALDARRNGRALPERRPACFFDPRHGISVRDTQWAPAGGAPRTVPACQADLDRLALGADPEIRTVQTEHGREPYWNAGPAYSPWAGGYFGGGMLPALLVGTALGSVLSGPSMAYAAPAGFQGGGYDPSVEGGDETGADFITSDFGAFDGGDFGGGGDSDFGSF
;
A
#
# COMPACT_ATOMS: atom_id res chain seq x y z
N MET A 1 5.14 46.55 29.04
CA MET A 1 4.68 45.45 29.92
C MET A 1 3.45 44.79 29.31
N ARG A 2 3.60 43.53 28.87
CA ARG A 2 2.62 42.41 28.83
C ARG A 2 2.98 41.48 27.67
N THR A 3 3.86 40.53 27.96
CA THR A 3 4.14 39.35 27.15
C THR A 3 2.98 38.35 27.30
N VAL A 4 2.43 37.88 26.18
CA VAL A 4 1.39 36.84 26.14
C VAL A 4 2.03 35.53 25.70
N PHE A 5 2.05 34.53 26.58
CA PHE A 5 2.43 33.15 26.24
C PHE A 5 1.21 32.39 25.71
N ARG A 6 1.29 31.85 24.49
CA ARG A 6 0.38 30.80 23.99
C ARG A 6 0.90 29.43 24.43
N ARG A 7 0.03 28.59 25.02
CA ARG A 7 0.28 27.17 25.29
C ARG A 7 -0.15 26.31 24.09
N PRO A 8 0.55 25.21 23.76
CA PRO A 8 0.09 24.26 22.75
C PRO A 8 -0.80 23.17 23.38
N THR A 9 -1.94 22.91 22.76
CA THR A 9 -2.84 21.78 23.08
C THR A 9 -2.62 20.66 22.07
N ALA A 10 -1.80 19.67 22.41
CA ALA A 10 -1.65 18.45 21.62
C ALA A 10 -1.31 17.26 22.53
N ALA A 11 -2.30 16.76 23.28
CA ALA A 11 -2.20 15.48 24.00
C ALA A 11 -3.58 15.02 24.45
N ARG A 12 -4.47 14.63 23.52
CA ARG A 12 -5.79 14.08 23.87
C ARG A 12 -6.15 12.68 23.32
N PRO A 13 -5.46 12.05 22.35
CA PRO A 13 -5.82 10.67 21.97
C PRO A 13 -5.14 9.58 22.83
N ALA A 14 -4.01 9.87 23.48
CA ALA A 14 -3.27 8.86 24.27
C ALA A 14 -3.90 8.54 25.64
N ALA A 15 -4.63 9.50 26.23
CA ALA A 15 -5.23 9.34 27.55
C ALA A 15 -6.47 8.42 27.56
N LEU A 16 -7.20 8.35 26.43
CA LEU A 16 -8.40 7.52 26.30
C LEU A 16 -8.07 6.02 26.16
N LEU A 17 -6.95 5.69 25.51
CA LEU A 17 -6.48 4.30 25.36
C LEU A 17 -5.96 3.70 26.68
N ALA A 18 -5.32 4.51 27.53
CA ALA A 18 -4.85 4.07 28.84
C ALA A 18 -6.00 3.80 29.82
N ALA A 19 -7.09 4.58 29.76
CA ALA A 19 -8.26 4.41 30.61
C ALA A 19 -9.06 3.14 30.28
N LEU A 20 -9.15 2.78 28.99
CA LEU A 20 -9.80 1.54 28.54
C LEU A 20 -9.01 0.28 28.93
N LEU A 21 -7.67 0.35 28.95
CA LEU A 21 -6.83 -0.77 29.39
C LEU A 21 -6.88 -0.98 30.92
N GLY A 22 -7.02 0.11 31.69
CA GLY A 22 -7.16 0.06 33.15
C GLY A 22 -8.49 -0.54 33.61
N LEU A 23 -9.58 -0.29 32.87
CA LEU A 23 -10.92 -0.80 33.21
C LEU A 23 -11.05 -2.32 32.96
N LEU A 24 -10.28 -2.88 32.02
CA LEU A 24 -10.24 -4.33 31.77
C LEU A 24 -9.51 -5.12 32.89
N LEU A 25 -8.60 -4.48 33.63
CA LEU A 25 -7.85 -5.12 34.72
C LEU A 25 -8.63 -5.20 36.05
N LEU A 26 -9.76 -4.50 36.16
CA LEU A 26 -10.59 -4.45 37.37
C LEU A 26 -11.71 -5.50 37.40
N LEU A 27 -11.83 -6.33 36.37
CA LEU A 27 -12.82 -7.42 36.27
C LEU A 27 -12.25 -8.81 36.67
N ALA A 28 -10.99 -8.88 37.11
CA ALA A 28 -10.41 -10.10 37.66
C ALA A 28 -10.93 -10.30 39.11
N SER A 29 -12.04 -11.04 39.25
CA SER A 29 -12.53 -11.50 40.54
C SER A 29 -11.45 -12.34 41.26
N PRO A 30 -11.32 -12.24 42.60
CA PRO A 30 -10.43 -13.12 43.34
C PRO A 30 -11.07 -14.51 43.38
N ALA A 31 -10.56 -15.44 42.56
CA ALA A 31 -10.97 -16.83 42.63
C ALA A 31 -10.59 -17.40 44.01
N SER A 32 -11.61 -17.78 44.78
CA SER A 32 -11.46 -18.55 46.00
C SER A 32 -11.06 -20.00 45.68
N ALA A 33 -10.19 -20.53 46.54
CA ALA A 33 -9.68 -21.91 46.62
C ALA A 33 -8.76 -22.37 45.47
N ALA A 34 -7.45 -22.19 45.66
CA ALA A 34 -6.43 -22.96 44.95
C ALA A 34 -6.55 -24.44 45.36
N GLY A 35 -6.84 -25.31 44.40
CA GLY A 35 -7.04 -26.74 44.61
C GLY A 35 -8.40 -27.27 44.16
N GLY A 36 -8.40 -28.50 43.63
CA GLY A 36 -9.59 -29.23 43.20
C GLY A 36 -9.38 -29.96 41.87
N VAL A 37 -10.26 -30.92 41.58
CA VAL A 37 -10.15 -31.79 40.39
C VAL A 37 -10.11 -30.99 39.08
N ASP A 38 -10.80 -29.85 39.00
CA ASP A 38 -10.82 -28.99 37.80
C ASP A 38 -9.46 -28.35 37.51
N GLU A 39 -8.77 -27.86 38.54
CA GLU A 39 -7.45 -27.25 38.41
C GLU A 39 -6.41 -28.31 38.09
N ALA A 40 -6.42 -29.42 38.83
CA ALA A 40 -5.55 -30.57 38.59
C ALA A 40 -5.70 -31.08 37.14
N SER A 41 -6.93 -31.18 36.62
CA SER A 41 -7.18 -31.63 35.24
C SER A 41 -6.69 -30.63 34.19
N LYS A 42 -6.84 -29.32 34.43
CA LYS A 42 -6.31 -28.27 33.54
C LYS A 42 -4.79 -28.27 33.51
N ALA A 43 -4.16 -28.51 34.66
CA ALA A 43 -2.71 -28.64 34.76
C ALA A 43 -2.23 -29.90 34.05
N LEU A 44 -2.88 -31.05 34.27
CA LEU A 44 -2.57 -32.33 33.62
C LEU A 44 -2.66 -32.29 32.08
N LYS A 45 -3.53 -31.43 31.53
CA LYS A 45 -3.60 -31.16 30.07
C LYS A 45 -2.36 -30.44 29.53
N LYS A 46 -1.70 -29.62 30.36
CA LYS A 46 -0.56 -28.79 29.96
C LYS A 46 0.77 -29.45 30.28
N SER A 47 0.86 -30.06 31.46
CA SER A 47 2.00 -30.80 31.98
C SER A 47 1.51 -32.15 32.45
N GLN A 48 2.18 -33.23 32.08
CA GLN A 48 1.76 -34.58 32.45
C GLN A 48 1.88 -34.87 33.96
N VAL A 49 2.43 -33.94 34.75
CA VAL A 49 2.55 -34.05 36.22
C VAL A 49 1.93 -32.83 36.88
N TYR A 50 1.08 -33.06 37.88
CA TYR A 50 0.50 -32.02 38.73
C TYR A 50 0.75 -32.33 40.22
N VAL A 51 1.13 -31.30 40.97
CA VAL A 51 1.30 -31.35 42.41
C VAL A 51 0.43 -30.26 43.03
N ASP A 52 -0.47 -30.65 43.93
CA ASP A 52 -1.29 -29.70 44.66
C ASP A 52 -0.38 -28.85 45.59
N PRO A 53 -0.61 -27.53 45.72
CA PRO A 53 0.18 -26.65 46.59
C PRO A 53 0.37 -27.18 48.02
N ALA A 54 -0.62 -27.88 48.59
CA ALA A 54 -0.55 -28.47 49.93
C ALA A 54 0.42 -29.66 50.05
N MET A 55 0.83 -30.26 48.93
CA MET A 55 1.75 -31.42 48.87
C MET A 55 3.19 -31.04 48.49
N THR A 56 3.44 -29.78 48.11
CA THR A 56 4.75 -29.31 47.65
C THR A 56 5.88 -29.46 48.67
N SER A 57 5.56 -29.52 49.97
CA SER A 57 6.51 -29.78 51.05
C SER A 57 6.98 -31.24 51.12
N ARG A 58 6.20 -32.18 50.57
CA ARG A 58 6.52 -33.62 50.54
C ARG A 58 7.04 -34.08 49.17
N PHE A 59 6.67 -33.38 48.10
CA PHE A 59 7.14 -33.60 46.75
C PHE A 59 7.28 -32.25 46.05
N SER A 60 8.52 -31.79 45.90
CA SER A 60 8.82 -30.43 45.44
C SER A 60 8.47 -30.23 43.97
N GLN A 61 8.27 -28.96 43.57
CA GLN A 61 8.03 -28.62 42.17
C GLN A 61 9.19 -29.06 41.26
N ALA A 62 10.44 -28.95 41.72
CA ALA A 62 11.60 -29.39 40.95
C ALA A 62 11.60 -30.91 40.67
N GLN A 63 11.13 -31.71 41.63
CA GLN A 63 10.95 -33.16 41.42
C GLN A 63 9.80 -33.45 40.44
N ALA A 64 8.72 -32.67 40.53
CA ALA A 64 7.60 -32.78 39.59
C ALA A 64 8.02 -32.44 38.15
N ASP A 65 8.81 -31.38 37.97
CA ASP A 65 9.31 -30.94 36.67
C ASP A 65 10.30 -31.96 36.08
N ALA A 66 11.18 -32.53 36.91
CA ALA A 66 12.09 -33.61 36.50
C ALA A 66 11.32 -34.86 36.05
N LEU A 67 10.27 -35.23 36.79
CA LEU A 67 9.40 -36.37 36.43
C LEU A 67 8.59 -36.08 35.15
N ALA A 68 8.07 -34.86 35.01
CA ALA A 68 7.34 -34.44 33.81
C ALA A 68 8.21 -34.53 32.56
N LYS A 69 9.44 -33.99 32.63
CA LYS A 69 10.41 -34.07 31.54
C LYS A 69 10.71 -35.51 31.13
N ARG A 70 10.86 -36.41 32.10
CA ARG A 70 11.11 -37.84 31.83
C ARG A 70 9.95 -38.52 31.11
N ILE A 71 8.71 -38.17 31.46
CA ILE A 71 7.51 -38.70 30.78
C ILE A 71 7.42 -38.13 29.35
N GLU A 72 7.73 -36.84 29.19
CA GLU A 72 7.74 -36.15 27.90
C GLU A 72 8.81 -36.72 26.96
N ASP A 73 10.04 -36.91 27.44
CA ASP A 73 11.16 -37.51 26.69
C ASP A 73 10.84 -38.95 26.25
N ALA A 74 10.01 -39.68 27.01
CA ALA A 74 9.57 -41.02 26.66
C ALA A 74 8.43 -41.04 25.61
N ASP A 75 7.80 -39.89 25.33
CA ASP A 75 6.64 -39.73 24.45
C ASP A 75 5.51 -40.72 24.79
N LYS A 76 5.11 -40.78 26.08
CA LYS A 76 4.06 -41.71 26.56
C LYS A 76 2.90 -40.98 27.22
N PRO A 77 1.64 -41.45 27.06
CA PRO A 77 0.47 -40.86 27.69
C PRO A 77 0.33 -41.31 29.16
N VAL A 78 1.34 -40.97 29.98
CA VAL A 78 1.36 -41.22 31.43
C VAL A 78 1.09 -39.89 32.13
N PHE A 79 0.24 -39.87 33.15
CA PHE A 79 -0.17 -38.69 33.89
C PHE A 79 -0.05 -38.93 35.39
N ILE A 80 0.54 -37.99 36.14
CA ILE A 80 0.78 -38.14 37.58
C ILE A 80 0.15 -36.97 38.34
N ALA A 81 -0.68 -37.27 39.34
CA ALA A 81 -1.25 -36.28 40.23
C ALA A 81 -0.87 -36.56 41.68
N VAL A 82 -0.30 -35.58 42.37
CA VAL A 82 0.05 -35.65 43.81
C VAL A 82 -0.88 -34.72 44.59
N LEU A 83 -1.80 -35.31 45.36
CA LEU A 83 -2.95 -34.64 45.95
C LEU A 83 -3.07 -34.92 47.46
N PRO A 84 -3.49 -33.94 48.29
CA PRO A 84 -3.81 -34.17 49.69
C PRO A 84 -5.12 -34.95 49.85
N SER A 85 -5.31 -35.59 51.00
CA SER A 85 -6.63 -36.12 51.37
C SER A 85 -7.55 -34.96 51.77
N GLY A 86 -8.72 -34.87 51.15
CA GLY A 86 -9.67 -33.80 51.45
C GLY A 86 -10.97 -33.91 50.62
N PRO A 87 -12.03 -33.20 51.01
CA PRO A 87 -13.32 -33.21 50.30
C PRO A 87 -13.21 -32.74 48.85
N GLN A 88 -12.21 -31.94 48.51
CA GLN A 88 -11.90 -31.49 47.15
C GLN A 88 -11.38 -32.60 46.23
N TYR A 89 -10.95 -33.75 46.79
CA TYR A 89 -10.48 -34.93 46.05
C TYR A 89 -11.16 -36.21 46.60
N PRO A 90 -12.44 -36.45 46.30
CA PRO A 90 -13.16 -37.61 46.83
C PRO A 90 -12.49 -38.92 46.39
N PRO A 91 -12.00 -39.78 47.32
CA PRO A 91 -11.19 -40.95 46.96
C PRO A 91 -11.88 -41.95 46.02
N LYS A 92 -13.23 -41.95 46.01
CA LYS A 92 -14.03 -42.85 45.17
C LYS A 92 -14.17 -42.37 43.72
N THR A 93 -14.15 -41.05 43.47
CA THR A 93 -14.46 -40.48 42.15
C THR A 93 -13.29 -39.75 41.52
N VAL A 94 -12.30 -39.31 42.31
CA VAL A 94 -11.16 -38.48 41.84
C VAL A 94 -10.47 -39.03 40.60
N ALA A 95 -10.30 -40.36 40.51
CA ALA A 95 -9.67 -40.98 39.34
C ALA A 95 -10.53 -40.87 38.07
N ALA A 96 -11.83 -41.12 38.19
CA ALA A 96 -12.76 -40.99 37.07
C ALA A 96 -12.94 -39.53 36.65
N ASP A 97 -13.04 -38.63 37.64
CA ASP A 97 -13.25 -37.20 37.40
C ASP A 97 -12.01 -36.55 36.75
N LEU A 98 -10.80 -36.89 37.21
CA LEU A 98 -9.54 -36.45 36.59
C LEU A 98 -9.44 -36.93 35.14
N ARG A 99 -9.73 -38.22 34.88
CA ARG A 99 -9.71 -38.78 33.52
C ARG A 99 -10.72 -38.11 32.59
N ALA A 100 -11.95 -37.88 33.08
CA ALA A 100 -13.02 -37.27 32.31
C ALA A 100 -12.73 -35.80 31.99
N LYS A 101 -12.28 -35.01 32.98
CA LYS A 101 -12.00 -33.58 32.83
C LYS A 101 -10.69 -33.30 32.10
N THR A 102 -9.67 -34.15 32.27
CA THR A 102 -8.43 -34.09 31.48
C THR A 102 -8.70 -34.45 30.02
N GLY A 103 -9.68 -35.30 29.74
CA GLY A 103 -10.16 -35.57 28.38
C GLY A 103 -9.14 -36.29 27.49
N ILE A 104 -8.05 -36.81 28.05
CA ILE A 104 -6.97 -37.48 27.33
C ILE A 104 -6.94 -38.96 27.72
N THR A 105 -6.86 -39.85 26.74
CA THR A 105 -6.68 -41.28 26.96
C THR A 105 -5.26 -41.57 27.46
N GLY A 106 -5.12 -42.22 28.62
CA GLY A 106 -3.82 -42.35 29.28
C GLY A 106 -3.79 -43.31 30.47
N LEU A 107 -2.59 -43.45 31.04
CA LEU A 107 -2.32 -44.11 32.31
C LEU A 107 -2.15 -43.03 33.39
N TYR A 108 -3.02 -43.03 34.39
CA TYR A 108 -3.08 -42.02 35.45
C TYR A 108 -2.60 -42.63 36.77
N GLY A 109 -1.48 -42.15 37.31
CA GLY A 109 -1.01 -42.43 38.66
C GLY A 109 -1.43 -41.30 39.61
N ILE A 110 -2.12 -41.64 40.70
CA ILE A 110 -2.64 -40.67 41.66
C ILE A 110 -2.10 -41.03 43.03
N TRP A 111 -1.32 -40.11 43.60
CA TRP A 111 -0.97 -40.10 45.00
C TRP A 111 -2.01 -39.28 45.75
N LEU A 112 -2.75 -39.91 46.67
CA LEU A 112 -3.80 -39.28 47.45
C LEU A 112 -3.52 -39.50 48.95
N GLY A 113 -3.08 -38.43 49.63
CA GLY A 113 -2.72 -38.49 51.05
C GLY A 113 -1.50 -39.38 51.30
N ASP A 114 -1.73 -40.61 51.72
CA ASP A 114 -0.74 -41.66 52.00
C ASP A 114 -0.86 -42.88 51.07
N GLN A 115 -1.77 -42.86 50.11
CA GLN A 115 -2.01 -43.97 49.18
C GLN A 115 -1.58 -43.61 47.76
N PHE A 116 -1.02 -44.58 47.04
CA PHE A 116 -0.77 -44.49 45.60
C PHE A 116 -1.59 -45.53 44.84
N LYS A 117 -2.32 -45.06 43.82
CA LYS A 117 -3.13 -45.92 42.93
C LYS A 117 -2.96 -45.48 41.49
N ALA A 118 -3.07 -46.42 40.55
CA ALA A 118 -3.07 -46.10 39.13
C ALA A 118 -4.25 -46.71 38.39
N PHE A 119 -4.69 -45.99 37.36
CA PHE A 119 -5.83 -46.32 36.53
C PHE A 119 -5.45 -46.10 35.07
N ALA A 120 -5.93 -46.94 34.16
CA ALA A 120 -5.57 -46.83 32.75
C ALA A 120 -6.79 -47.05 31.85
N ASP A 121 -6.82 -46.34 30.74
CA ASP A 121 -7.62 -46.74 29.60
C ASP A 121 -7.07 -48.03 29.00
N ARG A 122 -7.96 -48.97 28.67
CA ARG A 122 -7.61 -50.30 28.12
C ARG A 122 -6.74 -50.24 26.85
N GLN A 123 -6.84 -49.15 26.10
CA GLN A 123 -6.07 -48.91 24.88
C GLN A 123 -4.59 -48.60 25.15
N VAL A 124 -4.27 -48.11 26.36
CA VAL A 124 -2.92 -47.69 26.76
C VAL A 124 -2.22 -48.80 27.53
N VAL A 125 -2.84 -49.27 28.62
CA VAL A 125 -2.37 -50.38 29.48
C VAL A 125 -3.60 -51.10 30.05
N SER A 126 -3.49 -52.41 30.34
CA SER A 126 -4.60 -53.11 31.01
C SER A 126 -4.79 -52.59 32.45
N PRO A 127 -6.03 -52.45 32.94
CA PRO A 127 -6.28 -51.95 34.31
C PRO A 127 -5.54 -52.74 35.40
N ASN A 128 -5.43 -54.06 35.22
CA ASN A 128 -4.69 -54.93 36.13
C ASN A 128 -3.18 -54.64 36.12
N ALA A 129 -2.58 -54.38 34.96
CA ALA A 129 -1.18 -54.01 34.87
C ALA A 129 -0.92 -52.65 35.54
N ALA A 130 -1.80 -51.66 35.35
CA ALA A 130 -1.69 -50.37 36.04
C ALA A 130 -1.74 -50.53 37.57
N THR A 131 -2.69 -51.32 38.08
CA THR A 131 -2.84 -51.59 39.51
C THR A 131 -1.63 -52.34 40.08
N ASN A 132 -1.11 -53.34 39.35
CA ASN A 132 0.04 -54.12 39.77
C ASN A 132 1.32 -53.27 39.81
N MET A 133 1.57 -52.42 38.80
CA MET A 133 2.72 -51.49 38.80
C MET A 133 2.65 -50.52 39.97
N ALA A 134 1.50 -49.87 40.19
CA ALA A 134 1.35 -48.92 41.29
C ALA A 134 1.51 -49.60 42.66
N GLY A 135 0.89 -50.77 42.85
CA GLY A 135 1.03 -51.54 44.08
C GLY A 135 2.45 -52.06 44.31
N SER A 136 3.17 -52.44 43.25
CA SER A 136 4.57 -52.85 43.31
C SER A 136 5.46 -51.69 43.73
N ALA A 137 5.40 -50.57 43.01
CA ALA A 137 6.22 -49.39 43.28
C ALA A 137 6.00 -48.86 44.70
N PHE A 138 4.74 -48.80 45.15
CA PHE A 138 4.39 -48.35 46.49
C PHE A 138 4.92 -49.27 47.61
N ARG A 139 4.97 -50.60 47.39
CA ARG A 139 5.54 -51.54 48.36
C ARG A 139 7.06 -51.53 48.39
N SER A 140 7.71 -51.30 47.24
CA SER A 140 9.18 -51.21 47.14
C SER A 140 9.73 -49.95 47.80
N HIS A 141 8.95 -48.87 47.86
CA HIS A 141 9.36 -47.56 48.36
C HIS A 141 8.38 -46.98 49.40
N PRO A 142 8.20 -47.65 50.56
CA PRO A 142 7.21 -47.23 51.55
C PRO A 142 7.50 -45.83 52.11
N GLY A 143 6.57 -44.90 51.91
CA GLY A 143 6.65 -43.52 52.42
C GLY A 143 7.48 -42.54 51.58
N ASP A 144 8.16 -43.00 50.53
CA ASP A 144 8.92 -42.15 49.60
C ASP A 144 8.11 -41.92 48.30
N ILE A 145 7.56 -40.71 48.19
CA ILE A 145 6.74 -40.30 47.02
C ILE A 145 7.59 -40.27 45.75
N GLY A 146 8.80 -39.71 45.83
CA GLY A 146 9.67 -39.54 44.66
C GLY A 146 10.07 -40.88 44.08
N ALA A 147 10.62 -41.76 44.91
CA ALA A 147 11.07 -43.09 44.48
C ALA A 147 9.90 -43.97 43.98
N THR A 148 8.73 -43.89 44.62
CA THR A 148 7.52 -44.60 44.16
C THR A 148 7.09 -44.15 42.77
N LEU A 149 7.01 -42.82 42.55
CA LEU A 149 6.58 -42.27 41.26
C LEU A 149 7.62 -42.55 40.16
N ASP A 150 8.90 -42.49 40.48
CA ASP A 150 9.99 -42.78 39.52
C ASP A 150 10.02 -44.24 39.08
N ASP A 151 9.81 -45.19 39.99
CA ASP A 151 9.70 -46.62 39.65
C ASP A 151 8.43 -46.88 38.82
N PHE A 152 7.29 -46.32 39.24
CA PHE A 152 6.05 -46.42 38.48
C PHE A 152 6.18 -45.87 37.05
N VAL A 153 6.72 -44.66 36.87
CA VAL A 153 6.94 -44.06 35.56
C VAL A 153 7.95 -44.88 34.73
N GLY A 154 8.99 -45.42 35.37
CA GLY A 154 9.97 -46.29 34.72
C GLY A 154 9.38 -47.60 34.18
N GLN A 155 8.40 -48.17 34.87
CA GLN A 155 7.67 -49.36 34.39
C GLN A 155 6.60 -48.98 33.35
N ALA A 156 5.84 -47.91 33.63
CA ALA A 156 4.77 -47.40 32.79
C ALA A 156 5.24 -47.05 31.38
N THR A 157 6.35 -46.33 31.26
CA THR A 157 6.88 -45.87 29.95
C THR A 157 7.31 -47.03 29.03
N LYS A 158 7.68 -48.18 29.60
CA LYS A 158 8.06 -49.38 28.83
C LYS A 158 6.87 -50.12 28.23
N ILE A 159 5.73 -50.13 28.92
CA ILE A 159 4.57 -50.95 28.54
C ILE A 159 3.41 -50.14 27.96
N ALA A 160 3.35 -48.83 28.23
CA ALA A 160 2.27 -47.97 27.75
C ALA A 160 2.30 -47.82 26.22
N LYS A 161 1.12 -48.04 25.63
CA LYS A 161 0.87 -47.85 24.20
C LYS A 161 0.26 -46.48 23.95
N GLY A 162 0.63 -45.86 22.83
CA GLY A 162 0.25 -44.49 22.49
C GLY A 162 1.40 -43.51 22.66
N LYS A 163 1.17 -42.27 22.20
CA LYS A 163 2.10 -41.14 22.28
C LYS A 163 1.64 -40.15 23.34
N GLY A 164 2.58 -39.41 23.92
CA GLY A 164 2.31 -38.39 24.92
C GLY A 164 1.57 -37.19 24.35
N VAL A 165 1.05 -36.34 25.23
CA VAL A 165 0.56 -35.02 24.83
C VAL A 165 1.75 -34.09 25.01
N SER A 166 2.40 -33.71 23.90
CA SER A 166 3.51 -32.76 23.93
C SER A 166 3.04 -31.44 24.57
N GLY A 167 3.46 -31.22 25.82
CA GLY A 167 3.15 -30.03 26.58
C GLY A 167 3.96 -28.85 26.06
N GLY A 168 3.29 -27.83 25.54
CA GLY A 168 3.89 -26.49 25.43
C GLY A 168 4.98 -26.30 24.36
N GLY A 169 4.68 -26.63 23.10
CA GLY A 169 5.36 -26.04 21.94
C GLY A 169 4.31 -25.49 20.99
N PHE A 170 4.24 -24.16 20.83
CA PHE A 170 3.36 -23.50 19.86
C PHE A 170 3.45 -24.23 18.51
N SER A 171 2.34 -24.85 18.08
CA SER A 171 2.31 -25.59 16.83
C SER A 171 2.73 -24.68 15.69
N ALA A 172 3.84 -24.99 15.02
CA ALA A 172 4.25 -24.32 13.79
C ALA A 172 3.12 -24.26 12.76
N ALA A 173 2.15 -25.18 12.81
CA ALA A 173 0.93 -25.16 12.00
C ALA A 173 0.04 -23.90 12.18
N LEU A 174 -0.02 -23.29 13.37
CA LEU A 174 -0.83 -22.08 13.61
C LEU A 174 -0.11 -20.78 13.25
N ILE A 175 1.21 -20.81 13.00
CA ILE A 175 1.96 -19.68 12.44
C ILE A 175 2.09 -19.84 10.92
N ILE A 176 2.36 -21.06 10.43
CA ILE A 176 2.53 -21.33 8.99
C ILE A 176 1.25 -20.98 8.23
N VAL A 177 0.05 -21.32 8.71
CA VAL A 177 -1.18 -21.00 7.98
C VAL A 177 -1.40 -19.49 7.83
N PRO A 178 -1.39 -18.65 8.88
CA PRO A 178 -1.54 -17.20 8.71
C PRO A 178 -0.32 -16.55 8.04
N VAL A 179 0.91 -17.06 8.21
CA VAL A 179 2.09 -16.54 7.50
C VAL A 179 2.06 -16.91 6.02
N VAL A 180 1.60 -18.10 5.65
CA VAL A 180 1.41 -18.53 4.26
C VAL A 180 0.23 -17.78 3.65
N ILE A 181 -0.86 -17.55 4.38
CA ILE A 181 -1.97 -16.71 3.92
C ILE A 181 -1.51 -15.25 3.75
N LEU A 182 -0.72 -14.69 4.68
CA LEU A 182 -0.12 -13.36 4.56
C LEU A 182 0.93 -13.28 3.43
N ALA A 183 1.71 -14.34 3.19
CA ALA A 183 2.67 -14.40 2.11
C ALA A 183 2.00 -14.59 0.73
N LEU A 184 0.89 -15.34 0.66
CA LEU A 184 0.09 -15.49 -0.56
C LEU A 184 -0.73 -14.22 -0.85
N ALA A 185 -1.31 -13.59 0.18
CA ALA A 185 -1.98 -12.30 0.04
C ALA A 185 -0.98 -11.18 -0.32
N GLY A 186 0.18 -11.14 0.36
CA GLY A 186 1.27 -10.21 0.08
C GLY A 186 1.90 -10.44 -1.31
N GLY A 187 2.04 -11.70 -1.73
CA GLY A 187 2.50 -12.08 -3.05
C GLY A 187 1.53 -11.66 -4.15
N GLY A 188 0.22 -11.84 -3.94
CA GLY A 188 -0.82 -11.36 -4.85
C GLY A 188 -0.81 -9.84 -5.01
N VAL A 189 -0.76 -9.10 -3.90
CA VAL A 189 -0.67 -7.63 -3.89
C VAL A 189 0.64 -7.15 -4.56
N PHE A 190 1.78 -7.80 -4.28
CA PHE A 190 3.05 -7.49 -4.91
C PHE A 190 3.05 -7.74 -6.42
N LEU A 191 2.44 -8.84 -6.88
CA LEU A 191 2.32 -9.15 -8.30
C LEU A 191 1.38 -8.17 -9.01
N LEU A 192 0.27 -7.76 -8.38
CA LEU A 192 -0.62 -6.73 -8.91
C LEU A 192 0.09 -5.38 -9.00
N PHE A 193 0.84 -4.98 -7.96
CA PHE A 193 1.66 -3.77 -7.97
C PHE A 193 2.73 -3.81 -9.06
N ARG A 194 3.44 -4.93 -9.21
CA ARG A 194 4.46 -5.13 -10.25
C ARG A 194 3.86 -5.10 -11.65
N ARG A 195 2.68 -5.69 -11.86
CA ARG A 195 1.95 -5.68 -13.14
C ARG A 195 1.43 -4.28 -13.46
N ALA A 196 0.90 -3.56 -12.46
CA ALA A 196 0.48 -2.17 -12.62
C ALA A 196 1.66 -1.26 -12.95
N LYS A 197 2.80 -1.43 -12.26
CA LYS A 197 4.04 -0.70 -12.55
C LYS A 197 4.52 -0.96 -13.98
N LYS A 198 4.60 -2.23 -14.40
CA LYS A 198 4.99 -2.60 -15.76
C LYS A 198 4.07 -1.99 -16.81
N ARG A 199 2.75 -2.03 -16.61
CA ARG A 199 1.77 -1.40 -17.50
C ARG A 199 1.92 0.12 -17.58
N ARG A 200 2.21 0.78 -16.47
CA ARG A 200 2.49 2.23 -16.43
C ARG A 200 3.77 2.57 -17.20
N GLU A 201 4.82 1.77 -17.05
CA GLU A 201 6.07 1.93 -17.80
C GLU A 201 5.86 1.70 -19.30
N GLU A 202 5.09 0.68 -19.69
CA GLU A 202 4.72 0.41 -21.09
C GLU A 202 3.92 1.57 -21.69
N LYS A 203 2.92 2.09 -20.96
CA LYS A 203 2.13 3.25 -21.38
C LYS A 203 3.00 4.51 -21.53
N ALA A 204 3.85 4.81 -20.54
CA ALA A 204 4.75 5.95 -20.58
C ALA A 204 5.75 5.86 -21.76
N ARG A 205 6.21 4.65 -22.10
CA ARG A 205 7.07 4.44 -23.28
C ARG A 205 6.31 4.70 -24.58
N ALA A 206 5.07 4.21 -24.70
CA ALA A 206 4.25 4.44 -25.89
C ALA A 206 3.94 5.94 -26.08
N GLU A 207 3.57 6.64 -25.00
CA GLU A 207 3.36 8.09 -24.99
C GLU A 207 4.64 8.84 -25.37
N LEU A 208 5.80 8.45 -24.81
CA LEU A 208 7.08 9.04 -25.19
C LEU A 208 7.40 8.82 -26.68
N THR A 209 7.13 7.63 -27.23
CA THR A 209 7.34 7.38 -28.67
C THR A 209 6.49 8.31 -29.54
N GLN A 210 5.23 8.57 -29.17
CA GLN A 210 4.39 9.54 -29.87
C GLN A 210 4.95 10.97 -29.78
N LEU A 211 5.45 11.34 -28.59
CA LEU A 211 6.08 12.65 -28.38
C LEU A 211 7.39 12.81 -29.17
N ARG A 212 8.21 11.76 -29.29
CA ARG A 212 9.48 11.83 -30.04
C ARG A 212 9.25 12.29 -31.47
N THR A 213 8.21 11.80 -32.15
CA THR A 213 7.91 12.22 -33.52
C THR A 213 7.65 13.72 -33.63
N VAL A 214 6.79 14.29 -32.78
CA VAL A 214 6.48 15.72 -32.84
C VAL A 214 7.67 16.59 -32.42
N VAL A 215 8.44 16.14 -31.43
CA VAL A 215 9.63 16.86 -30.96
C VAL A 215 10.75 16.83 -32.00
N ASP A 216 10.98 15.71 -32.66
CA ASP A 216 11.97 15.60 -33.73
C ASP A 216 11.61 16.55 -34.88
N GLU A 217 10.33 16.63 -35.26
CA GLU A 217 9.85 17.65 -36.22
C GLU A 217 10.17 19.08 -35.75
N ASP A 218 9.99 19.39 -34.46
CA ASP A 218 10.22 20.72 -33.91
C ASP A 218 11.72 21.07 -33.82
N ILE A 219 12.56 20.10 -33.50
CA ILE A 219 14.03 20.22 -33.50
C ILE A 219 14.52 20.43 -34.93
N THR A 220 14.05 19.62 -35.89
CA THR A 220 14.40 19.77 -37.31
C THR A 220 13.96 21.13 -37.83
N ALA A 221 12.73 21.56 -37.55
CA ALA A 221 12.23 22.86 -37.98
C ALA A 221 13.07 24.02 -37.42
N PHE A 222 13.53 23.93 -36.16
CA PHE A 222 14.42 24.93 -35.59
C PHE A 222 15.82 24.90 -36.19
N GLY A 223 16.36 23.71 -36.49
CA GLY A 223 17.62 23.56 -37.22
C GLY A 223 17.55 24.18 -38.62
N GLU A 224 16.45 23.97 -39.34
CA GLU A 224 16.19 24.60 -40.64
C GLU A 224 15.99 26.12 -40.55
N GLU A 225 15.46 26.62 -39.43
CA GLU A 225 15.36 28.06 -39.16
C GLU A 225 16.76 28.67 -38.94
N LEU A 226 17.62 27.99 -38.18
CA LEU A 226 19.02 28.38 -37.98
C LEU A 226 19.82 28.35 -39.28
N ASP A 227 19.63 27.34 -40.13
CA ASP A 227 20.32 27.21 -41.42
C ASP A 227 19.90 28.30 -42.42
N ARG A 228 18.62 28.68 -42.42
CA ARG A 228 18.09 29.76 -43.25
C ARG A 228 18.48 31.16 -42.75
N LEU A 229 19.00 31.29 -41.54
CA LEU A 229 19.38 32.56 -40.98
C LEU A 229 20.63 33.11 -41.69
N ASP A 230 20.46 34.14 -42.50
CA ASP A 230 21.57 34.87 -43.12
C ASP A 230 22.26 35.79 -42.08
N PHE A 231 22.95 35.19 -41.11
CA PHE A 231 23.77 35.88 -40.11
C PHE A 231 25.17 35.27 -40.07
N GLN A 232 26.19 36.11 -40.24
CA GLN A 232 27.59 35.71 -40.20
C GLN A 232 28.25 36.24 -38.91
N PRO A 233 28.48 35.40 -37.89
CA PRO A 233 28.97 35.85 -36.59
C PRO A 233 30.37 36.52 -36.64
N GLY A 234 31.16 36.15 -37.65
CA GLY A 234 32.51 36.69 -37.87
C GLY A 234 32.55 37.96 -38.74
N ALA A 235 31.41 38.44 -39.25
CA ALA A 235 31.37 39.68 -40.01
C ALA A 235 31.71 40.89 -39.11
N ALA A 236 32.40 41.89 -39.66
CA ALA A 236 32.75 43.10 -38.92
C ALA A 236 31.51 43.91 -38.47
N SER A 237 30.36 43.71 -39.13
CA SER A 237 29.08 44.31 -38.78
C SER A 237 28.35 43.61 -37.64
N ALA A 238 28.79 42.41 -37.23
CA ALA A 238 28.21 41.71 -36.08
C ALA A 238 28.79 42.28 -34.78
N ASP A 239 27.93 42.80 -33.90
CA ASP A 239 28.34 43.23 -32.56
C ASP A 239 28.36 42.05 -31.55
N ASP A 240 28.90 42.30 -30.35
CA ASP A 240 28.99 41.27 -29.30
C ASP A 240 27.62 40.79 -28.81
N ALA A 241 26.61 41.66 -28.80
CA ALA A 241 25.27 41.30 -28.36
C ALA A 241 24.57 40.39 -29.38
N GLN A 242 24.70 40.69 -30.68
CA GLN A 242 24.23 39.85 -31.77
C GLN A 242 24.94 38.50 -31.78
N ARG A 243 26.26 38.47 -31.56
CA ARG A 243 27.00 37.20 -31.38
C ARG A 243 26.49 36.40 -30.19
N ALA A 244 26.20 37.06 -29.07
CA ALA A 244 25.67 36.40 -27.88
C ALA A 244 24.28 35.81 -28.12
N ASP A 245 23.37 36.55 -28.75
CA ASP A 245 22.02 36.08 -29.08
C ASP A 245 22.07 34.89 -30.05
N TYR A 246 22.91 34.95 -31.09
CA TYR A 246 23.10 33.80 -32.00
C TYR A 246 23.70 32.58 -31.29
N SER A 247 24.72 32.79 -30.45
CA SER A 247 25.32 31.71 -29.66
C SER A 247 24.31 31.06 -28.72
N LYS A 248 23.41 31.86 -28.14
CA LYS A 248 22.33 31.36 -27.29
C LYS A 248 21.35 30.48 -28.07
N ALA A 249 20.99 30.87 -29.29
CA ALA A 249 20.12 30.06 -30.15
C ALA A 249 20.76 28.69 -30.49
N LEU A 250 22.07 28.67 -30.81
CA LEU A 250 22.81 27.42 -31.04
C LEU A 250 22.91 26.55 -29.78
N GLU A 251 23.17 27.16 -28.62
CA GLU A 251 23.20 26.47 -27.34
C GLU A 251 21.85 25.81 -27.05
N SER A 252 20.75 26.53 -27.24
CA SER A 252 19.38 26.03 -27.09
C SER A 252 19.05 24.88 -28.02
N TYR A 253 19.50 24.93 -29.28
CA TYR A 253 19.34 23.82 -30.23
C TYR A 253 20.04 22.55 -29.75
N GLU A 254 21.28 22.69 -29.29
CA GLU A 254 22.06 21.56 -28.80
C GLU A 254 21.50 21.01 -27.47
N GLN A 255 21.05 21.89 -26.57
CA GLN A 255 20.35 21.50 -25.35
C GLN A 255 19.06 20.72 -25.65
N ALA A 256 18.28 21.15 -26.64
CA ALA A 256 17.06 20.46 -27.05
C ALA A 256 17.37 19.03 -27.55
N LYS A 257 18.41 18.86 -28.38
CA LYS A 257 18.86 17.54 -28.86
C LYS A 257 19.32 16.65 -27.70
N GLN A 258 20.19 17.17 -26.84
CA GLN A 258 20.71 16.41 -25.69
C GLN A 258 19.61 16.01 -24.71
N ALA A 259 18.66 16.91 -24.45
CA ALA A 259 17.50 16.61 -23.60
C ALA A 259 16.61 15.52 -24.21
N MET A 260 16.38 15.54 -25.53
CA MET A 260 15.60 14.51 -26.22
C MET A 260 16.31 13.15 -26.25
N ASP A 261 17.63 13.14 -26.40
CA ASP A 261 18.45 11.93 -26.31
C ASP A 261 18.43 11.32 -24.90
N ALA A 262 18.43 12.18 -23.87
CA ALA A 262 18.40 11.76 -22.47
C ALA A 262 17.00 11.38 -21.96
N ALA A 263 15.92 11.75 -22.65
CA ALA A 263 14.54 11.58 -22.21
C ALA A 263 14.15 10.09 -22.03
N LYS A 264 13.57 9.78 -20.87
CA LYS A 264 13.11 8.44 -20.49
C LYS A 264 11.62 8.38 -20.15
N GLN A 265 11.00 9.53 -19.92
CA GLN A 265 9.59 9.67 -19.59
C GLN A 265 8.96 10.81 -20.40
N PRO A 266 7.63 10.78 -20.65
CA PRO A 266 6.93 11.85 -21.37
C PRO A 266 7.16 13.25 -20.78
N THR A 267 7.29 13.35 -19.45
CA THR A 267 7.54 14.62 -18.74
C THR A 267 8.90 15.24 -19.05
N ASP A 268 9.88 14.45 -19.50
CA ASP A 268 11.20 14.96 -19.85
C ASP A 268 11.17 15.82 -21.12
N VAL A 269 10.13 15.66 -21.95
CA VAL A 269 9.94 16.42 -23.20
C VAL A 269 9.71 17.91 -22.94
N THR A 270 9.18 18.28 -21.78
CA THR A 270 8.98 19.69 -21.39
C THR A 270 10.27 20.49 -21.54
N ALA A 271 11.39 19.95 -21.04
CA ALA A 271 12.70 20.61 -21.10
C ALA A 271 13.20 20.80 -22.54
N VAL A 272 12.84 19.88 -23.45
CA VAL A 272 13.18 20.01 -24.88
C VAL A 272 12.45 21.20 -25.48
N THR A 273 11.14 21.30 -25.27
CA THR A 273 10.31 22.38 -25.81
C THR A 273 10.62 23.74 -25.18
N GLU A 274 11.00 23.78 -23.90
CA GLU A 274 11.49 25.00 -23.23
C GLU A 274 12.81 25.48 -23.87
N ALA A 275 13.75 24.57 -24.13
CA ALA A 275 15.01 24.91 -24.80
C ALA A 275 14.75 25.47 -26.21
N LEU A 276 13.82 24.86 -26.97
CA LEU A 276 13.41 25.37 -28.29
C LEU A 276 12.72 26.75 -28.20
N ALA A 277 11.88 26.98 -27.20
CA ALA A 277 11.25 28.28 -26.98
C ALA A 277 12.29 29.36 -26.66
N GLU A 278 13.29 29.02 -25.82
CA GLU A 278 14.41 29.91 -25.50
C GLU A 278 15.24 30.24 -26.75
N GLY A 279 15.51 29.25 -27.59
CA GLY A 279 16.24 29.42 -28.84
C GLY A 279 15.51 30.38 -29.80
N ARG A 280 14.19 30.24 -29.94
CA ARG A 280 13.38 31.16 -30.78
C ARG A 280 13.30 32.57 -30.21
N TYR A 281 13.27 32.73 -28.89
CA TYR A 281 13.40 34.06 -28.28
C TYR A 281 14.76 34.70 -28.61
N ALA A 282 15.84 33.93 -28.54
CA ALA A 282 17.19 34.42 -28.88
C ALA A 282 17.28 34.84 -30.36
N LEU A 283 16.67 34.10 -31.28
CA LEU A 283 16.58 34.49 -32.70
C LEU A 283 15.75 35.78 -32.89
N ALA A 284 14.64 35.93 -32.17
CA ALA A 284 13.85 37.16 -32.21
C ALA A 284 14.61 38.37 -31.65
N ALA A 285 15.40 38.19 -30.60
CA ALA A 285 16.28 39.23 -30.05
C ALA A 285 17.37 39.63 -31.04
N LEU A 286 18.02 38.64 -31.68
CA LEU A 286 19.00 38.87 -32.74
C LEU A 286 18.41 39.66 -33.90
N ASP A 287 17.24 39.26 -34.39
CA ASP A 287 16.52 39.94 -35.46
C ASP A 287 16.16 41.38 -35.09
N ALA A 288 15.67 41.61 -33.86
CA ALA A 288 15.41 42.96 -33.37
C ALA A 288 16.67 43.84 -33.38
N ARG A 289 17.81 43.33 -32.89
CA ARG A 289 19.08 44.06 -32.88
C ARG A 289 19.59 44.37 -34.29
N ARG A 290 19.54 43.39 -35.19
CA ARG A 290 19.98 43.56 -36.59
C ARG A 290 19.21 44.67 -37.32
N ASN A 291 17.94 44.85 -36.94
CA ASN A 291 17.05 45.84 -37.55
C ASN A 291 16.90 47.13 -36.73
N GLY A 292 17.66 47.30 -35.64
CA GLY A 292 17.54 48.48 -34.76
C GLY A 292 16.16 48.63 -34.10
N ARG A 293 15.43 47.53 -33.91
CA ARG A 293 14.13 47.49 -33.24
C ARG A 293 14.31 47.27 -31.73
N ALA A 294 13.28 47.62 -30.95
CA ALA A 294 13.23 47.29 -29.54
C ALA A 294 13.28 45.76 -29.33
N LEU A 295 13.95 45.32 -28.27
CA LEU A 295 14.00 43.90 -27.93
C LEU A 295 12.59 43.37 -27.64
N PRO A 296 12.28 42.14 -28.06
CA PRO A 296 10.98 41.56 -27.81
C PRO A 296 10.73 41.36 -26.32
N GLU A 297 9.47 41.51 -25.89
CA GLU A 297 9.04 41.11 -24.56
C GLU A 297 9.10 39.57 -24.42
N ARG A 298 9.37 39.09 -23.20
CA ARG A 298 9.28 37.67 -22.87
C ARG A 298 7.80 37.27 -22.83
N ARG A 299 7.33 36.66 -23.91
CA ARG A 299 5.95 36.17 -24.07
C ARG A 299 5.94 34.67 -24.40
N PRO A 300 4.82 33.97 -24.14
CA PRO A 300 4.64 32.60 -24.60
C PRO A 300 4.76 32.49 -26.12
N ALA A 301 4.98 31.27 -26.59
CA ALA A 301 4.97 30.96 -28.02
C ALA A 301 3.61 31.28 -28.67
N CYS A 302 3.56 31.32 -30.00
CA CYS A 302 2.29 31.40 -30.72
C CYS A 302 1.40 30.20 -30.36
N PHE A 303 0.16 30.49 -29.98
CA PHE A 303 -0.82 29.48 -29.61
C PHE A 303 -1.17 28.54 -30.77
N PHE A 304 -1.22 29.06 -32.00
CA PHE A 304 -1.63 28.31 -33.18
C PHE A 304 -0.57 27.30 -33.60
N ASP A 305 0.69 27.73 -33.71
CA ASP A 305 1.84 26.86 -33.87
C ASP A 305 3.04 27.41 -33.07
N PRO A 306 3.49 26.71 -32.02
CA PRO A 306 4.66 27.15 -31.24
C PRO A 306 5.95 27.32 -32.06
N ARG A 307 6.04 26.69 -33.23
CA ARG A 307 7.17 26.84 -34.16
C ARG A 307 7.23 28.22 -34.81
N HIS A 308 6.14 29.00 -34.78
CA HIS A 308 6.15 30.39 -35.25
C HIS A 308 6.93 31.34 -34.32
N GLY A 309 7.42 30.84 -33.18
CA GLY A 309 8.18 31.64 -32.22
C GLY A 309 7.29 32.38 -31.23
N ILE A 310 7.85 33.43 -30.63
CA ILE A 310 7.19 34.20 -29.58
C ILE A 310 5.96 34.96 -30.11
N SER A 311 4.93 35.03 -29.30
CA SER A 311 3.77 35.89 -29.59
C SER A 311 4.13 37.37 -29.49
N VAL A 312 3.39 38.22 -30.21
CA VAL A 312 3.57 39.69 -30.19
C VAL A 312 2.43 40.40 -29.48
N ARG A 313 1.22 39.81 -29.49
CA ARG A 313 0.06 40.26 -28.72
C ARG A 313 -0.94 39.14 -28.54
N ASP A 314 -1.88 39.34 -27.63
CA ASP A 314 -3.03 38.46 -27.49
C ASP A 314 -4.16 38.86 -28.44
N THR A 315 -4.97 37.88 -28.85
CA THR A 315 -6.14 38.10 -29.70
C THR A 315 -7.30 37.23 -29.27
N GLN A 316 -8.51 37.71 -29.47
CA GLN A 316 -9.70 36.89 -29.26
C GLN A 316 -9.91 36.00 -30.48
N TRP A 317 -10.03 34.69 -30.28
CA TRP A 317 -10.22 33.71 -31.34
C TRP A 317 -11.08 32.55 -30.84
N ALA A 318 -11.90 31.98 -31.73
CA ALA A 318 -12.69 30.79 -31.48
C ALA A 318 -12.43 29.77 -32.59
N PRO A 319 -12.22 28.47 -32.27
CA PRO A 319 -12.29 27.44 -33.30
C PRO A 319 -13.74 27.31 -33.81
N ALA A 320 -13.92 26.68 -34.97
CA ALA A 320 -15.26 26.41 -35.51
C ALA A 320 -16.14 25.67 -34.48
N GLY A 321 -17.30 26.27 -34.15
CA GLY A 321 -18.23 25.73 -33.15
C GLY A 321 -17.78 25.83 -31.68
N GLY A 322 -16.62 26.44 -31.40
CA GLY A 322 -16.12 26.64 -30.05
C GLY A 322 -16.36 28.04 -29.49
N ALA A 323 -16.06 28.19 -28.19
CA ALA A 323 -16.16 29.48 -27.51
C ALA A 323 -14.95 30.39 -27.84
N PRO A 324 -15.16 31.72 -27.93
CA PRO A 324 -14.07 32.67 -28.07
C PRO A 324 -13.18 32.70 -26.82
N ARG A 325 -11.87 32.78 -27.06
CA ARG A 325 -10.82 32.82 -26.04
C ARG A 325 -9.70 33.77 -26.44
N THR A 326 -9.09 34.38 -25.45
CA THR A 326 -7.90 35.21 -25.64
C THR A 326 -6.67 34.30 -25.72
N VAL A 327 -5.95 34.34 -26.84
CA VAL A 327 -4.77 33.49 -27.09
C VAL A 327 -3.57 34.33 -27.55
N PRO A 328 -2.34 33.99 -27.13
CA PRO A 328 -1.13 34.65 -27.62
C PRO A 328 -0.86 34.26 -29.08
N ALA A 329 -0.61 35.23 -29.96
CA ALA A 329 -0.38 34.98 -31.39
C ALA A 329 0.84 35.73 -31.93
N CYS A 330 1.55 35.11 -32.88
CA CYS A 330 2.62 35.76 -33.63
C CYS A 330 2.02 36.75 -34.65
N GLN A 331 2.85 37.65 -35.19
CA GLN A 331 2.38 38.64 -36.16
C GLN A 331 1.78 37.99 -37.41
N ALA A 332 2.37 36.91 -37.91
CA ALA A 332 1.90 36.24 -39.12
C ALA A 332 0.47 35.69 -38.97
N ASP A 333 0.15 35.01 -37.87
CA ASP A 333 -1.21 34.52 -37.63
C ASP A 333 -2.21 35.65 -37.38
N LEU A 334 -1.76 36.74 -36.75
CA LEU A 334 -2.60 37.94 -36.57
C LEU A 334 -2.97 38.58 -37.91
N ASP A 335 -2.03 38.60 -38.86
CA ASP A 335 -2.27 39.12 -40.21
C ASP A 335 -3.25 38.22 -40.98
N ARG A 336 -3.15 36.89 -40.84
CA ARG A 336 -4.13 35.94 -41.41
C ARG A 336 -5.54 36.16 -40.87
N LEU A 337 -5.65 36.27 -39.55
CA LEU A 337 -6.93 36.52 -38.88
C LEU A 337 -7.53 37.87 -39.31
N ALA A 338 -6.71 38.91 -39.48
CA ALA A 338 -7.17 40.21 -39.97
C ALA A 338 -7.72 40.16 -41.41
N LEU A 339 -7.22 39.23 -42.23
CA LEU A 339 -7.70 38.96 -43.58
C LEU A 339 -8.90 37.98 -43.63
N GLY A 340 -9.39 37.52 -42.47
CA GLY A 340 -10.45 36.52 -42.38
C GLY A 340 -10.02 35.11 -42.79
N ALA A 341 -8.71 34.85 -42.89
CA ALA A 341 -8.16 33.54 -43.14
C ALA A 341 -7.97 32.76 -41.83
N ASP A 342 -8.00 31.43 -41.93
CA ASP A 342 -7.68 30.57 -40.79
C ASP A 342 -6.19 30.71 -40.40
N PRO A 343 -5.89 30.69 -39.09
CA PRO A 343 -4.51 30.66 -38.61
C PRO A 343 -3.85 29.33 -38.98
N GLU A 344 -2.52 29.31 -39.01
CA GLU A 344 -1.78 28.06 -39.27
C GLU A 344 -1.68 27.25 -37.97
N ILE A 345 -2.58 26.26 -37.85
CA ILE A 345 -2.72 25.45 -36.63
C ILE A 345 -1.79 24.23 -36.68
N ARG A 346 -0.95 24.09 -35.65
CA ARG A 346 -0.13 22.89 -35.41
C ARG A 346 -1.04 21.70 -35.15
N THR A 347 -0.96 20.72 -36.03
CA THR A 347 -1.59 19.42 -35.87
C THR A 347 -0.56 18.37 -35.47
N VAL A 348 -1.00 17.38 -34.71
CA VAL A 348 -0.19 16.22 -34.30
C VAL A 348 -0.94 14.93 -34.63
N GLN A 349 -0.21 13.82 -34.70
CA GLN A 349 -0.78 12.52 -35.01
C GLN A 349 -1.43 11.91 -33.77
N THR A 350 -2.73 11.59 -33.84
CA THR A 350 -3.47 10.88 -32.79
C THR A 350 -3.97 9.52 -33.30
N GLU A 351 -4.62 8.75 -32.44
CA GLU A 351 -5.29 7.50 -32.83
C GLU A 351 -6.46 7.74 -33.80
N HIS A 352 -7.00 8.97 -33.83
CA HIS A 352 -8.15 9.36 -34.66
C HIS A 352 -7.75 10.10 -35.93
N GLY A 353 -6.46 10.32 -36.16
CA GLY A 353 -5.93 11.05 -37.32
C GLY A 353 -5.10 12.26 -36.91
N ARG A 354 -4.90 13.21 -37.83
CA ARG A 354 -4.23 14.48 -37.49
C ARG A 354 -5.25 15.43 -36.89
N GLU A 355 -4.98 15.90 -35.68
CA GLU A 355 -5.85 16.83 -34.96
C GLU A 355 -5.02 18.01 -34.43
N PRO A 356 -5.62 19.18 -34.19
CA PRO A 356 -4.96 20.26 -33.47
C PRO A 356 -4.37 19.76 -32.15
N TYR A 357 -3.18 20.23 -31.79
CA TYR A 357 -2.45 19.64 -30.66
C TYR A 357 -3.20 19.69 -29.32
N TRP A 358 -4.05 20.69 -29.11
CA TRP A 358 -4.90 20.79 -27.92
C TRP A 358 -6.03 19.75 -27.85
N ASN A 359 -6.32 19.06 -28.95
CA ASN A 359 -7.26 17.94 -29.02
C ASN A 359 -6.56 16.57 -28.87
N ALA A 360 -5.23 16.52 -28.88
CA ALA A 360 -4.46 15.27 -28.97
C ALA A 360 -4.38 14.44 -27.68
N GLY A 361 -5.10 14.86 -26.64
CA GLY A 361 -5.17 14.18 -25.36
C GLY A 361 -3.99 14.49 -24.42
N PRO A 362 -4.02 13.94 -23.20
CA PRO A 362 -3.09 14.31 -22.13
C PRO A 362 -1.63 13.90 -22.38
N ALA A 363 -1.38 12.96 -23.30
CA ALA A 363 -0.02 12.53 -23.65
C ALA A 363 0.82 13.69 -24.23
N TYR A 364 0.19 14.65 -24.92
CA TYR A 364 0.86 15.82 -25.48
C TYR A 364 1.05 16.97 -24.49
N SER A 365 0.52 16.85 -23.27
CA SER A 365 0.56 17.91 -22.27
C SER A 365 1.97 18.36 -21.88
N PRO A 366 2.97 17.46 -21.66
CA PRO A 366 4.33 17.90 -21.35
C PRO A 366 4.99 18.67 -22.48
N TRP A 367 4.82 18.21 -23.72
CA TRP A 367 5.33 18.88 -24.92
C TRP A 367 4.71 20.27 -25.09
N ALA A 368 3.40 20.38 -24.99
CA ALA A 368 2.74 21.68 -25.10
C ALA A 368 3.11 22.56 -23.89
N GLY A 369 3.23 21.98 -22.69
CA GLY A 369 3.55 22.66 -21.44
C GLY A 369 4.88 23.42 -21.48
N GLY A 370 5.91 22.94 -22.18
CA GLY A 370 7.19 23.65 -22.26
C GLY A 370 7.16 24.92 -23.12
N TYR A 371 6.18 25.08 -24.02
CA TYR A 371 6.02 26.30 -24.82
C TYR A 371 5.24 27.41 -24.11
N PHE A 372 4.34 27.05 -23.20
CA PHE A 372 3.44 27.99 -22.54
C PHE A 372 3.70 28.09 -21.02
N GLY A 373 4.61 27.29 -20.47
CA GLY A 373 4.76 27.09 -19.04
C GLY A 373 3.64 26.21 -18.48
N GLY A 374 3.98 25.28 -17.59
CA GLY A 374 3.11 24.18 -17.11
C GLY A 374 1.73 24.55 -16.52
N GLY A 375 1.37 25.84 -16.43
CA GLY A 375 0.07 26.32 -15.97
C GLY A 375 -0.74 27.15 -16.98
N MET A 376 -0.16 27.69 -18.07
CA MET A 376 -0.91 28.60 -18.96
C MET A 376 -1.89 27.89 -19.89
N LEU A 377 -1.53 26.73 -20.46
CA LEU A 377 -2.46 25.98 -21.31
C LEU A 377 -3.71 25.51 -20.55
N PRO A 378 -3.59 24.94 -19.33
CA PRO A 378 -4.76 24.69 -18.50
C PRO A 378 -5.57 25.95 -18.22
N ALA A 379 -4.93 27.08 -17.87
CA ALA A 379 -5.60 28.36 -17.62
C ALA A 379 -6.36 28.90 -18.85
N LEU A 380 -5.79 28.76 -20.06
CA LEU A 380 -6.41 29.11 -21.34
C LEU A 380 -7.56 28.16 -21.72
N LEU A 381 -7.68 27.02 -21.03
CA LEU A 381 -8.70 25.99 -21.25
C LEU A 381 -9.67 25.84 -20.05
N VAL A 382 -9.51 26.64 -18.98
CA VAL A 382 -10.42 26.67 -17.81
C VAL A 382 -11.84 26.99 -18.27
N GLY A 383 -12.81 26.19 -17.81
CA GLY A 383 -14.23 26.33 -18.17
C GLY A 383 -14.68 25.52 -19.39
N THR A 384 -13.78 24.79 -20.03
CA THR A 384 -14.14 23.76 -21.02
C THR A 384 -14.14 22.37 -20.38
N ALA A 385 -14.94 21.44 -20.90
CA ALA A 385 -14.87 20.03 -20.48
C ALA A 385 -13.45 19.44 -20.62
N LEU A 386 -12.62 20.03 -21.50
CA LEU A 386 -11.22 19.69 -21.75
C LEU A 386 -10.26 20.28 -20.69
N GLY A 387 -10.53 21.47 -20.17
CA GLY A 387 -9.77 22.08 -19.08
C GLY A 387 -9.81 21.23 -17.81
N SER A 388 -10.97 20.62 -17.52
CA SER A 388 -11.18 19.71 -16.38
C SER A 388 -10.35 18.41 -16.48
N VAL A 389 -10.07 17.95 -17.71
CA VAL A 389 -9.29 16.73 -17.98
C VAL A 389 -7.79 17.02 -17.95
N LEU A 390 -7.37 18.21 -18.39
CA LEU A 390 -5.97 18.65 -18.37
C LEU A 390 -5.51 19.16 -16.98
N SER A 391 -6.45 19.59 -16.12
CA SER A 391 -6.18 19.96 -14.72
C SER A 391 -6.04 18.77 -13.76
N GLY A 392 -5.86 17.55 -14.28
CA GLY A 392 -5.70 16.35 -13.46
C GLY A 392 -4.46 16.38 -12.55
N PRO A 393 -4.41 15.54 -11.48
CA PRO A 393 -3.39 15.62 -10.43
C PRO A 393 -1.93 15.54 -10.90
N SER A 394 -1.66 15.04 -12.11
CA SER A 394 -0.32 14.97 -12.70
C SER A 394 0.26 16.35 -13.07
N MET A 395 -0.58 17.37 -13.29
CA MET A 395 -0.14 18.74 -13.59
C MET A 395 0.07 19.58 -12.32
N ALA A 396 -0.59 19.23 -11.20
CA ALA A 396 -0.42 19.92 -9.93
C ALA A 396 0.98 19.74 -9.30
N TYR A 397 1.72 18.71 -9.74
CA TYR A 397 3.07 18.39 -9.24
C TYR A 397 4.22 18.90 -10.13
N ALA A 398 3.92 19.55 -11.27
CA ALA A 398 4.93 19.99 -12.24
C ALA A 398 5.20 21.51 -12.23
N ALA A 399 4.70 22.25 -11.24
CA ALA A 399 5.01 23.67 -11.08
C ALA A 399 6.30 23.85 -10.27
N PRO A 400 7.43 24.32 -10.84
CA PRO A 400 8.54 24.80 -10.05
C PRO A 400 8.12 26.09 -9.31
N ALA A 401 8.37 26.12 -8.01
CA ALA A 401 8.15 27.29 -7.16
C ALA A 401 9.06 28.44 -7.61
N GLY A 402 8.50 29.42 -8.33
CA GLY A 402 9.31 30.55 -8.79
C GLY A 402 8.66 31.51 -9.77
N PHE A 403 7.42 31.94 -9.56
CA PHE A 403 6.96 33.19 -10.18
C PHE A 403 6.08 33.97 -9.20
N GLN A 404 6.62 35.08 -8.71
CA GLN A 404 5.96 36.04 -7.84
C GLN A 404 5.40 37.14 -8.74
N GLY A 405 4.08 37.19 -8.91
CA GLY A 405 3.45 38.21 -9.75
C GLY A 405 1.93 38.24 -9.63
N GLY A 406 1.42 39.15 -8.79
CA GLY A 406 0.18 39.89 -9.05
C GLY A 406 -1.17 39.21 -8.78
N GLY A 407 -1.63 39.35 -7.53
CA GLY A 407 -3.03 39.57 -7.12
C GLY A 407 -4.18 38.98 -7.96
N TYR A 408 -4.72 37.86 -7.48
CA TYR A 408 -6.14 37.53 -7.64
C TYR A 408 -6.65 36.96 -6.32
N ASP A 409 -7.66 37.63 -5.77
CA ASP A 409 -8.40 37.22 -4.57
C ASP A 409 -9.62 36.40 -5.01
N PRO A 410 -9.74 35.12 -4.59
CA PRO A 410 -11.01 34.44 -4.55
C PRO A 410 -11.37 34.11 -3.09
N SER A 411 -12.12 35.02 -2.47
CA SER A 411 -13.01 34.68 -1.36
C SER A 411 -14.11 33.74 -1.88
N VAL A 412 -13.80 32.46 -1.96
CA VAL A 412 -14.78 31.37 -2.04
C VAL A 412 -14.38 30.32 -1.02
N GLU A 413 -14.95 30.48 0.17
CA GLU A 413 -14.89 29.54 1.28
C GLU A 413 -15.77 28.32 0.93
N GLY A 414 -15.16 27.29 0.35
CA GLY A 414 -15.78 25.99 0.13
C GLY A 414 -15.51 25.08 1.33
N GLY A 415 -16.50 24.98 2.22
CA GLY A 415 -16.42 24.23 3.47
C GLY A 415 -16.26 22.72 3.28
N ASP A 416 -15.39 22.17 4.11
CA ASP A 416 -15.34 20.75 4.46
C ASP A 416 -16.58 20.37 5.30
N GLU A 417 -16.93 19.08 5.27
CA GLU A 417 -18.01 18.38 6.02
C GLU A 417 -19.37 18.25 5.30
N THR A 418 -19.58 17.09 4.65
CA THR A 418 -20.89 16.42 4.71
C THR A 418 -20.73 14.90 4.91
N GLY A 419 -20.99 14.48 6.15
CA GLY A 419 -21.93 13.40 6.46
C GLY A 419 -21.55 11.98 6.05
N ALA A 420 -20.90 11.28 6.98
CA ALA A 420 -20.96 9.82 7.04
C ALA A 420 -22.34 9.39 7.58
N ASP A 421 -23.27 9.04 6.70
CA ASP A 421 -24.48 8.27 7.00
C ASP A 421 -24.85 7.40 5.79
N PHE A 422 -24.16 6.27 5.63
CA PHE A 422 -24.56 5.22 4.68
C PHE A 422 -25.64 4.35 5.32
N ILE A 423 -26.90 4.57 4.94
CA ILE A 423 -28.01 3.65 5.25
C ILE A 423 -28.14 2.64 4.10
N THR A 424 -28.01 1.35 4.40
CA THR A 424 -27.93 0.26 3.41
C THR A 424 -29.31 -0.31 3.00
N SER A 425 -30.38 0.45 3.15
CA SER A 425 -31.75 -0.03 2.96
C SER A 425 -32.58 0.96 2.17
N ASP A 426 -32.25 1.14 0.90
CA ASP A 426 -33.17 1.75 -0.08
C ASP A 426 -32.89 1.32 -1.54
N PHE A 427 -32.64 0.02 -1.75
CA PHE A 427 -32.82 -0.58 -3.07
C PHE A 427 -34.11 -1.40 -3.07
N GLY A 428 -35.22 -0.67 -3.21
CA GLY A 428 -36.53 -1.23 -3.54
C GLY A 428 -36.98 -0.71 -4.91
N ALA A 429 -37.55 -1.63 -5.69
CA ALA A 429 -38.36 -1.42 -6.89
C ALA A 429 -37.63 -1.12 -8.22
N PHE A 430 -37.30 -2.20 -8.93
CA PHE A 430 -37.57 -2.24 -10.38
C PHE A 430 -38.59 -3.35 -10.64
N ASP A 431 -39.81 -2.90 -10.89
CA ASP A 431 -40.91 -3.65 -11.48
C ASP A 431 -40.99 -3.32 -12.98
N GLY A 432 -41.41 -4.30 -13.78
CA GLY A 432 -41.94 -4.08 -15.13
C GLY A 432 -40.99 -4.30 -16.31
N GLY A 433 -40.95 -5.53 -16.82
CA GLY A 433 -40.31 -5.87 -18.09
C GLY A 433 -40.69 -7.27 -18.58
N ASP A 434 -41.92 -7.39 -19.04
CA ASP A 434 -42.55 -8.53 -19.72
C ASP A 434 -41.69 -9.10 -20.87
N PHE A 435 -41.41 -10.41 -20.84
CA PHE A 435 -41.07 -11.21 -22.01
C PHE A 435 -41.68 -12.61 -21.85
N GLY A 436 -42.92 -12.75 -22.34
CA GLY A 436 -43.54 -14.04 -22.62
C GLY A 436 -43.05 -14.68 -23.92
N GLY A 437 -43.17 -16.01 -23.98
CA GLY A 437 -42.96 -16.88 -25.15
C GLY A 437 -41.74 -17.80 -24.95
N GLY A 438 -41.86 -19.10 -24.66
CA GLY A 438 -42.77 -20.10 -25.19
C GLY A 438 -41.94 -21.07 -26.04
N GLY A 439 -41.90 -22.35 -25.68
CA GLY A 439 -41.24 -23.37 -26.51
C GLY A 439 -40.73 -24.59 -25.74
N ASP A 440 -41.62 -25.53 -25.49
CA ASP A 440 -41.31 -26.91 -25.13
C ASP A 440 -40.63 -27.65 -26.29
N SER A 441 -39.58 -28.43 -26.02
CA SER A 441 -39.30 -29.67 -26.77
C SER A 441 -38.26 -30.54 -26.03
N ASP A 442 -38.78 -31.63 -25.48
CA ASP A 442 -38.34 -33.01 -25.74
C ASP A 442 -36.85 -33.37 -25.53
N PHE A 443 -36.56 -33.98 -24.37
CA PHE A 443 -35.34 -34.78 -24.18
C PHE A 443 -35.68 -36.26 -24.31
N GLY A 444 -35.47 -36.76 -25.52
CA GLY A 444 -35.46 -38.18 -25.85
C GLY A 444 -34.28 -38.89 -25.20
N SER A 445 -34.59 -40.07 -24.68
CA SER A 445 -33.70 -41.14 -24.27
C SER A 445 -32.74 -41.53 -25.40
N PHE A 446 -31.47 -41.79 -25.11
CA PHE A 446 -30.69 -43.00 -25.43
C PHE A 446 -29.29 -42.86 -24.82
#